data_AF-A0A3M1BPM3-F1
#
_entry.id   AF-A0A3M1BPM3-F1
#
_cell.length_a   1.000
_cell.length_b   1.000
_cell.length_c   1.000
_cell.angle_alpha   90.00
_cell.angle_beta   90.00
_cell.angle_gamma   90.00
#
_symmetry.space_group_name_H-M   'P 1'
#
loop_
_entity.id
_entity.type
_entity.pdbx_description
1 polymer ?
#
loop_
_entity_poly.entity_id
_entity_poly.type
_entity_poly.pdbx_seq_one_letter_code
_entity_poly.pdbx_strand_id
1 'polypeptide(L)' 'LMEAGVPAFHAFVRAYKAHERAALDGKPITRWRGPNAREAEADYRRVAEELLRELARTPERREA' A
#
# COMPACT_ATOMS: atom_id res chain seq x y z
N LEU A 1 -13.32 -10.08 -2.78
CA LEU A 1 -12.03 -10.81 -2.75
C LEU A 1 -12.05 -11.86 -1.64
N MET A 2 -12.11 -11.45 -0.37
CA MET A 2 -12.16 -12.39 0.76
C MET A 2 -13.37 -13.34 0.73
N GLU A 3 -14.57 -12.84 0.43
CA GLU A 3 -15.79 -13.68 0.28
C GLU A 3 -15.68 -14.71 -0.86
N ALA A 4 -14.82 -14.45 -1.85
CA ALA A 4 -14.55 -15.36 -2.96
C ALA A 4 -13.38 -16.33 -2.66
N GLY A 5 -12.89 -16.38 -1.42
CA GLY A 5 -11.76 -17.22 -1.02
C GLY A 5 -10.40 -16.74 -1.55
N VAL A 6 -10.32 -15.54 -2.11
CA VAL A 6 -9.05 -14.96 -2.60
C VAL A 6 -8.36 -14.24 -1.44
N PRO A 7 -7.12 -14.65 -1.06
CA PRO A 7 -6.33 -13.91 -0.08
C PRO A 7 -6.11 -12.47 -0.54
N ALA A 8 -6.41 -11.52 0.32
CA ALA A 8 -6.25 -10.11 0.04
C ALA A 8 -5.89 -9.39 1.34
N PHE A 9 -5.17 -8.28 1.22
CA PHE A 9 -4.96 -7.38 2.36
C PHE A 9 -6.28 -6.77 2.80
N HIS A 10 -6.42 -6.56 4.11
CA HIS A 10 -7.50 -5.78 4.69
C HIS A 10 -7.31 -4.28 4.44
N ALA A 11 -6.06 -3.81 4.43
CA ALA A 11 -5.71 -2.47 4.01
C ALA A 11 -5.83 -2.32 2.48
N PHE A 12 -6.24 -1.14 2.03
CA PHE A 12 -6.42 -0.82 0.61
C PHE A 12 -5.97 0.61 0.32
N VAL A 13 -5.62 0.85 -0.96
CA VAL A 13 -5.25 2.17 -1.46
C VAL A 13 -6.44 2.83 -2.13
N ARG A 14 -6.89 3.96 -1.60
CA ARG A 14 -7.98 4.74 -2.21
C ARG A 14 -7.48 5.46 -3.46
N ALA A 15 -8.38 5.60 -4.44
CA ALA A 15 -8.11 6.27 -5.70
C ALA A 15 -8.15 7.81 -5.53
N TYR A 16 -7.03 8.39 -5.08
CA TYR A 16 -6.87 9.84 -4.99
C TYR A 16 -6.19 10.40 -6.25
N LYS A 17 -6.60 11.60 -6.68
CA LYS A 17 -5.89 12.37 -7.73
C LYS A 17 -4.44 12.69 -7.36
N ALA A 18 -4.11 12.65 -6.07
CA ALA A 18 -2.75 12.78 -5.57
C ALA A 18 -1.78 11.79 -6.22
N HIS A 19 -2.22 10.55 -6.52
CA HIS A 19 -1.36 9.53 -7.13
C HIS A 19 -0.96 9.90 -8.56
N GLU A 20 -1.94 10.31 -9.38
CA GLU A 20 -1.71 10.77 -10.76
C GLU A 20 -0.80 12.01 -10.78
N ARG A 21 -1.04 12.97 -9.88
CA ARG A 21 -0.24 14.20 -9.79
C ARG A 21 1.19 13.94 -9.32
N ALA A 22 1.36 13.07 -8.33
CA ALA A 22 2.68 12.66 -7.87
C ALA A 22 3.50 12.00 -8.99
N ALA A 23 2.85 11.11 -9.77
CA ALA A 23 3.47 10.46 -10.92
C ALA A 23 3.90 11.45 -12.01
N LEU A 24 3.06 12.44 -12.35
CA LEU A 24 3.39 13.50 -13.32
C LEU A 24 4.60 14.34 -12.87
N ASP A 25 4.73 14.58 -11.57
CA ASP A 25 5.88 15.29 -10.98
C ASP A 25 7.13 14.40 -10.81
N GLY A 26 7.07 13.12 -11.19
CA GLY A 26 8.15 12.15 -11.01
C GLY A 26 8.46 11.85 -9.54
N LYS A 27 7.48 12.00 -8.64
CA LYS A 27 7.64 11.82 -7.20
C LYS A 27 6.82 10.63 -6.70
N PRO A 28 7.34 9.82 -5.76
CA PRO A 28 6.49 8.89 -5.03
C PRO A 28 5.49 9.67 -4.16
N ILE A 29 4.32 9.10 -3.90
CA ILE A 29 3.28 9.74 -3.08
C ILE A 29 3.78 10.14 -1.68
N THR A 30 4.73 9.40 -1.11
CA THR A 30 5.38 9.69 0.18
C THR A 30 6.19 10.99 0.19
N ARG A 31 6.64 11.45 -0.98
CA ARG A 31 7.42 12.69 -1.16
C ARG A 31 6.64 13.80 -1.87
N TRP A 32 5.42 13.51 -2.32
CA TRP A 32 4.57 14.52 -2.93
C TRP A 32 3.84 15.35 -1.86
N ARG A 33 3.55 16.62 -2.18
CA ARG A 33 2.91 17.58 -1.27
C ARG A 33 1.78 18.26 -2.04
N GLY A 34 0.55 18.02 -1.60
CA GLY A 34 -0.65 18.57 -2.24
C GLY A 34 -1.91 17.98 -1.61
N PRO A 35 -3.09 18.29 -2.17
CA PRO A 35 -4.36 17.79 -1.67
C PRO A 35 -4.38 16.26 -1.56
N ASN A 36 -4.84 15.76 -0.43
CA ASN A 36 -4.93 14.33 -0.11
C ASN A 36 -3.59 13.55 -0.10
N ALA A 37 -2.43 14.22 -0.15
CA ALA A 37 -1.14 13.54 -0.15
C ALA A 37 -0.92 12.71 1.12
N ARG A 38 -1.36 13.22 2.29
CA ARG A 38 -1.20 12.53 3.58
C ARG A 38 -2.07 11.30 3.68
N GLU A 39 -3.33 11.39 3.26
CA GLU A 39 -4.28 10.29 3.25
C GLU A 39 -3.85 9.20 2.25
N ALA A 40 -3.42 9.62 1.06
CA ALA A 40 -2.88 8.73 0.05
C ALA A 40 -1.60 8.01 0.53
N GLU A 41 -0.69 8.72 1.19
CA GLU A 41 0.49 8.13 1.83
C GLU A 41 0.12 7.16 2.96
N ALA A 42 -0.83 7.53 3.82
CA ALA A 42 -1.27 6.70 4.94
C ALA A 42 -1.86 5.36 4.48
N ASP A 43 -2.53 5.33 3.32
CA ASP A 43 -3.04 4.10 2.75
C ASP A 43 -1.91 3.11 2.40
N TYR A 44 -0.85 3.59 1.75
CA TYR A 44 0.33 2.75 1.45
C TYR A 44 1.05 2.28 2.72
N ARG A 45 1.17 3.14 3.74
CA ARG A 45 1.79 2.74 5.01
C ARG A 45 1.00 1.61 5.69
N ARG A 46 -0.33 1.67 5.71
CA ARG A 46 -1.17 0.60 6.28
C ARG A 46 -1.01 -0.71 5.54
N VAL A 47 -0.95 -0.68 4.20
CA VAL A 47 -0.67 -1.87 3.39
C VAL A 47 0.72 -2.44 3.69
N ALA A 48 1.74 -1.58 3.78
CA ALA A 48 3.10 -2.01 4.11
C ALA A 48 3.21 -2.61 5.52
N GLU A 49 2.52 -2.02 6.51
CA GLU A 49 2.47 -2.56 7.87
C GLU A 49 1.82 -3.94 7.93
N GLU A 50 0.73 -4.15 7.19
CA GLU A 50 0.08 -5.46 7.10
C GLU A 50 0.99 -6.49 6.42
N LEU A 51 1.60 -6.13 5.29
CA LEU A 51 2.57 -6.99 4.59
C LEU A 51 3.72 -7.41 5.50
N LEU A 52 4.33 -6.47 6.22
CA LEU A 52 5.46 -6.76 7.12
C LEU A 52 5.05 -7.68 8.27
N ARG A 53 3.84 -7.53 8.82
CA ARG A 53 3.32 -8.44 9.84
C ARG A 53 3.12 -9.85 9.30
N GLU A 54 2.60 -9.99 8.09
CA GLU A 54 2.39 -11.32 7.47
C GLU A 54 3.71 -11.99 7.08
N LEU A 55 4.68 -11.22 6.57
CA LEU A 55 6.02 -11.73 6.31
C LEU A 55 6.72 -12.20 7.59
N ALA A 56 6.59 -11.46 8.71
CA ALA A 56 7.17 -11.85 9.99
C ALA A 56 6.55 -13.12 10.59
N ARG A 57 5.29 -13.43 10.24
CA ARG A 57 4.57 -14.63 10.70
C ARG A 57 4.87 -15.86 9.86
N THR A 58 5.38 -15.66 8.66
CA THR A 58 5.71 -16.75 7.75
C THR A 58 7.17 -17.14 8.01
N PRO A 59 7.48 -18.31 8.62
CA PRO A 59 8.85 -18.79 8.62
C PRO A 59 9.31 -18.87 7.17
N GLU A 60 10.54 -18.40 6.91
CA GLU A 60 11.13 -18.40 5.57
C GLU A 60 10.71 -19.67 4.84
N ARG A 61 9.86 -19.54 3.80
CA ARG A 61 9.81 -20.58 2.78
C ARG A 61 11.17 -20.51 2.09
N ARG A 62 12.17 -21.10 2.72
CA ARG A 62 13.40 -21.55 2.10
C ARG A 62 12.97 -22.67 1.18
N GLU A 63 12.55 -22.30 -0.02
CA GLU A 63 12.55 -23.24 -1.13
C GLU A 63 13.91 -23.11 -1.83
N ALA A 64 14.45 -24.29 -2.14
CA ALA A 64 15.79 -24.65 -2.54
C ALA A 64 16.29 -24.00 -3.84
#